data_AF-A0A936DZC4-F1
#
_entry.id   AF-A0A936DZC4-F1
#
_cell.length_a   1.000
_cell.length_b   1.000
_cell.length_c   1.000
_cell.angle_alpha   90.00
_cell.angle_beta   90.00
_cell.angle_gamma   90.00
#
_symmetry.space_group_name_H-M   'P 1'
#
loop_
_entity.id
_entity.type
_entity.pdbx_description
1 polymer ?
#
loop_
_entity_poly.entity_id
_entity_poly.type
_entity_poly.pdbx_seq_one_letter_code
_entity_poly.pdbx_strand_id
1 'polypeptide(L)'
;MAGMVYQTKLDSSGTWKLQSFANFEHVKAEFQALNPFRNAEFARDWNLAGVQQRADENIITGSLSLQHKSDFSILYGIKQFNRSSLYSGLRHQGSIEWTKSFFPFREIFLFSNLKIKCPFRNLLFSDRI
;
A
#
# COMPACT_ATOMS: atom_id res chain seq x y z
N MET A 1 -12.97 -1.55 4.12
CA MET A 1 -11.85 -2.44 4.49
C MET A 1 -11.58 -2.20 5.97
N ALA A 2 -11.80 -3.19 6.82
CA ALA A 2 -11.60 -3.06 8.26
C ALA A 2 -10.10 -3.19 8.57
N GLY A 3 -9.51 -2.19 9.20
CA GLY A 3 -8.13 -2.24 9.66
C GLY A 3 -8.04 -1.61 11.05
N MET A 4 -6.97 -1.93 11.78
CA MET A 4 -6.73 -1.36 13.10
C MET A 4 -6.11 0.02 12.94
N VAL A 5 -6.69 1.02 13.59
CA VAL A 5 -6.15 2.37 13.70
C VAL A 5 -5.86 2.63 15.17
N TYR A 6 -4.66 3.10 15.46
CA TYR A 6 -4.30 3.61 16.78
C TYR A 6 -3.80 5.04 16.64
N GLN A 7 -4.20 5.91 17.56
CA GLN A 7 -3.78 7.30 17.58
C GLN A 7 -3.39 7.72 18.99
N THR A 8 -2.24 8.36 19.13
CA THR A 8 -1.76 8.91 20.40
C THR A 8 -1.26 10.33 20.22
N LYS A 9 -1.35 11.10 21.30
CA LYS A 9 -0.67 12.40 21.41
C LYS A 9 0.78 12.13 21.80
N LEU A 10 1.71 12.90 21.23
CA LEU A 10 3.13 12.79 21.57
C LEU A 10 3.59 13.86 22.56
N ASP A 11 2.79 14.91 22.74
CA ASP A 11 3.08 16.05 23.61
C ASP A 11 1.89 16.36 24.53
N SER A 12 2.17 17.00 25.66
CA SER A 12 1.15 17.41 26.64
C SER A 12 0.13 18.38 26.07
N SER A 13 0.53 19.21 25.10
CA SER A 13 -0.38 20.14 24.42
C SER A 13 -1.21 19.49 23.29
N GLY A 14 -0.93 18.22 22.96
CA GLY A 14 -1.64 17.47 21.91
C GLY A 14 -1.49 18.04 20.50
N THR A 15 -0.45 18.85 20.28
CA THR A 15 -0.14 19.45 18.97
C THR A 15 0.43 18.42 18.02
N TRP A 16 1.22 17.47 18.53
CA TRP A 16 1.76 16.34 17.80
C TRP A 16 0.89 15.10 18.03
N LYS A 17 0.45 14.51 16.93
CA LYS A 17 -0.34 13.27 16.93
C LYS A 17 0.38 12.24 16.08
N LEU A 18 0.54 11.04 16.63
CA LEU A 18 1.00 9.88 15.90
C LEU A 18 -0.19 8.95 15.67
N GLN A 19 -0.44 8.63 14.41
CA GLN A 19 -1.43 7.65 14.01
C GLN A 19 -0.73 6.48 13.34
N SER A 20 -1.04 5.26 13.76
CA SER A 20 -0.64 4.03 13.11
C SER A 20 -1.86 3.32 12.54
N PHE A 21 -1.66 2.64 11.43
CA PHE A 21 -2.67 1.80 10.80
C PHE A 21 -2.05 0.47 10.39
N ALA A 22 -2.80 -0.60 10.59
CA ALA A 22 -2.44 -1.94 10.14
C ALA A 22 -3.67 -2.68 9.61
N ASN A 23 -3.50 -3.41 8.52
CA ASN A 23 -4.53 -4.24 7.92
C ASN A 23 -3.90 -5.50 7.34
N PHE A 24 -4.62 -6.62 7.45
CA PHE A 24 -4.25 -7.90 6.87
C PHE A 24 -5.45 -8.47 6.13
N GLU A 25 -5.23 -8.86 4.88
CA GLU A 25 -6.23 -9.50 4.04
C GLU A 25 -5.68 -10.82 3.51
N HIS A 26 -6.51 -11.86 3.58
CA HIS A 26 -6.21 -13.18 3.05
C HIS A 26 -7.34 -13.63 2.12
N VAL A 27 -6.99 -14.12 0.93
CA VAL A 27 -7.92 -14.71 -0.02
C VAL A 27 -7.40 -16.08 -0.42
N LYS A 28 -8.24 -17.10 -0.28
CA LYS A 28 -7.90 -18.47 -0.66
C LYS A 28 -8.02 -18.70 -2.15
N ALA A 29 -7.24 -19.63 -2.70
CA ALA A 29 -7.29 -20.00 -4.11
C ALA A 29 -8.68 -20.48 -4.58
N GLU A 30 -9.46 -21.10 -3.69
CA GLU A 30 -10.81 -21.62 -3.99
C GLU A 30 -11.88 -20.52 -3.99
N PHE A 31 -11.56 -19.33 -3.48
CA PHE A 31 -12.51 -18.23 -3.44
C PHE A 31 -12.86 -17.77 -4.85
N GLN A 32 -14.14 -17.94 -5.22
CA GLN A 32 -14.68 -17.47 -6.49
C GLN A 32 -15.66 -16.34 -6.21
N ALA A 33 -15.24 -15.11 -6.48
CA ALA A 33 -16.12 -13.96 -6.36
C ALA A 33 -17.09 -13.94 -7.54
N LEU A 34 -18.40 -13.82 -7.27
CA LEU A 34 -19.43 -13.67 -8.30
C LEU A 34 -19.27 -12.36 -9.09
N ASN A 35 -18.75 -11.32 -8.43
CA ASN A 35 -18.36 -10.04 -9.01
C ASN A 35 -16.91 -9.73 -8.64
N PRO A 36 -16.18 -8.90 -9.41
CA PRO A 36 -14.86 -8.43 -9.02
C PRO A 36 -14.90 -7.76 -7.63
N PHE A 37 -14.28 -8.38 -6.64
CA PHE A 37 -14.25 -7.86 -5.27
C PHE A 37 -13.11 -6.85 -5.02
N ARG A 38 -12.16 -6.73 -5.98
CA ARG A 38 -11.11 -5.70 -5.98
C ARG A 38 -11.37 -4.70 -7.09
N ASN A 39 -10.93 -3.46 -6.87
CA ASN A 39 -10.98 -2.43 -7.90
C ASN A 39 -10.05 -2.78 -9.07
N ALA A 40 -10.40 -2.32 -10.26
CA ALA A 40 -9.57 -2.49 -11.46
C ALA A 40 -8.15 -1.90 -11.26
N GLU A 41 -8.05 -0.84 -10.46
CA GLU A 41 -6.77 -0.20 -10.15
C GLU A 41 -5.82 -1.05 -9.31
N PHE A 42 -6.32 -2.06 -8.59
CA PHE A 42 -5.45 -3.01 -7.90
C PHE A 42 -4.52 -3.72 -8.89
N ALA A 43 -5.05 -4.23 -10.00
CA ALA A 43 -4.26 -4.97 -10.97
C ALA A 43 -3.22 -4.09 -11.67
N ARG A 44 -3.54 -2.81 -11.91
CA ARG A 44 -2.63 -1.82 -12.49
C ARG A 44 -1.53 -1.44 -11.51
N ASP A 45 -1.91 -1.07 -10.29
CA ASP A 45 -0.98 -0.64 -9.22
C ASP A 45 0.03 -1.72 -8.86
N TRP A 46 -0.35 -2.99 -9.00
CA TRP A 46 0.52 -4.14 -8.74
C TRP A 46 1.13 -4.76 -10.00
N ASN A 47 0.81 -4.23 -11.19
CA ASN A 47 1.26 -4.76 -12.48
C ASN A 47 1.05 -6.29 -12.60
N LEU A 48 -0.17 -6.75 -12.34
CA LEU A 48 -0.53 -8.18 -12.35
C LEU A 48 -0.75 -8.77 -13.76
N ALA A 49 -0.36 -8.03 -14.79
CA ALA A 49 -0.46 -8.48 -16.17
C ALA A 49 0.32 -9.79 -16.36
N GLY A 50 -0.39 -10.89 -16.66
CA GLY A 50 0.19 -12.21 -16.89
C GLY A 50 0.13 -13.19 -15.70
N VAL A 51 -0.29 -12.76 -14.50
CA VAL A 51 -0.45 -13.66 -13.34
C VAL A 51 -1.92 -14.08 -13.22
N GLN A 52 -2.32 -15.11 -13.95
CA GLN A 52 -3.73 -15.54 -14.03
C GLN A 52 -4.09 -16.76 -13.18
N GLN A 53 -3.11 -17.53 -12.70
CA GLN A 53 -3.36 -18.75 -11.92
C GLN A 53 -3.97 -18.43 -10.54
N ARG A 54 -5.09 -19.08 -10.19
CA ARG A 54 -5.67 -18.98 -8.85
C ARG A 54 -4.66 -19.47 -7.82
N ALA A 55 -4.50 -18.71 -6.75
CA ALA A 55 -3.53 -18.98 -5.70
C ALA A 55 -3.94 -18.22 -4.44
N ASP A 56 -3.43 -18.65 -3.29
CA ASP A 56 -3.59 -17.92 -2.05
C ASP A 56 -2.90 -16.55 -2.13
N GLU A 57 -3.62 -15.54 -1.68
CA GLU A 57 -3.22 -14.14 -1.73
C GLU A 57 -3.22 -13.56 -0.31
N ASN A 58 -2.11 -12.92 0.03
CA ASN A 58 -1.91 -12.24 1.31
C ASN A 58 -1.54 -10.79 1.04
N ILE A 59 -2.26 -9.86 1.66
CA ILE A 59 -1.94 -8.44 1.63
C ILE A 59 -1.73 -7.97 3.06
N ILE A 60 -0.56 -7.40 3.33
CA ILE A 60 -0.26 -6.71 4.58
C ILE A 60 -0.15 -5.23 4.25
N THR A 61 -0.88 -4.39 4.96
CA THR A 61 -0.78 -2.93 4.85
C THR A 61 -0.44 -2.35 6.21
N GLY A 62 0.55 -1.46 6.25
CA GLY A 62 0.90 -0.70 7.44
C GLY A 62 1.16 0.75 7.09
N SER A 63 0.84 1.68 7.98
CA SER A 63 1.27 3.06 7.83
C SER A 63 1.46 3.77 9.16
N LEU A 64 2.33 4.77 9.16
CA LEU A 64 2.55 5.72 10.23
C LEU A 64 2.29 7.12 9.69
N SER A 65 1.54 7.93 10.45
CA SER A 65 1.29 9.33 10.16
C SER A 65 1.64 10.16 11.37
N LEU A 66 2.53 11.13 11.18
CA LEU A 66 2.88 12.13 12.18
C LEU A 66 2.26 13.46 11.75
N GLN A 67 1.46 14.06 12.62
CA GLN A 67 0.74 15.30 12.33
C GLN A 67 1.10 16.34 13.38
N HIS A 68 1.33 17.58 12.95
CA HIS A 68 1.51 18.72 13.83
C HIS A 68 0.48 19.80 13.51
N LYS A 69 -0.47 19.99 14.44
CA LYS A 69 -1.64 20.87 14.27
C LYS A 69 -2.35 20.58 12.93
N SER A 70 -2.91 21.59 12.29
CA SER A 70 -3.51 21.52 10.94
C SER A 70 -2.50 21.72 9.81
N ASP A 71 -1.29 22.16 10.14
CA ASP A 71 -0.43 22.82 9.16
C ASP A 71 0.63 21.88 8.60
N PHE A 72 0.89 20.75 9.25
CA PHE A 72 1.95 19.84 8.85
C PHE A 72 1.57 18.37 9.06
N SER A 73 1.87 17.54 8.07
CA SER A 73 1.79 16.08 8.21
C SER A 73 2.86 15.36 7.40
N ILE A 74 3.33 14.25 7.95
CA ILE A 74 4.15 13.26 7.25
C ILE A 74 3.41 11.93 7.33
N LEU A 75 3.31 11.22 6.22
CA LEU A 75 2.81 9.85 6.17
C LEU A 75 3.85 8.95 5.52
N TYR A 76 4.02 7.77 6.09
CA TYR A 76 4.77 6.69 5.48
C TYR A 76 3.95 5.41 5.54
N GLY A 77 3.83 4.73 4.41
CA GLY A 77 3.06 3.51 4.23
C GLY A 77 3.89 2.41 3.59
N ILE A 78 3.63 1.19 4.01
CA ILE A 78 4.15 -0.04 3.44
C ILE A 78 2.97 -0.93 3.08
N LYS A 79 3.00 -1.51 1.88
CA LYS A 79 2.04 -2.52 1.46
C LYS A 79 2.80 -3.67 0.83
N GLN A 80 2.55 -4.88 1.31
CA GLN A 80 3.10 -6.11 0.77
C GLN A 80 1.96 -6.92 0.16
N PHE A 81 2.16 -7.41 -1.05
CA PHE A 81 1.25 -8.32 -1.72
C PHE A 81 2.01 -9.59 -2.11
N ASN A 82 1.60 -10.73 -1.57
CA ASN A 82 2.15 -12.03 -1.93
C ASN A 82 1.03 -12.89 -2.51
N ARG A 83 1.29 -13.54 -3.64
CA ARG A 83 0.39 -14.51 -4.26
C ARG A 83 1.14 -15.82 -4.46
N SER A 84 1.08 -16.66 -3.43
CA SER A 84 1.84 -17.91 -3.30
C SER A 84 3.28 -17.78 -3.84
N SER A 85 3.75 -18.76 -4.62
CA SER A 85 5.05 -18.75 -5.32
C SER A 85 5.04 -17.95 -6.62
N LEU A 86 3.93 -17.35 -7.03
CA LEU A 86 3.77 -16.75 -8.37
C LEU A 86 4.20 -15.29 -8.41
N TYR A 87 4.00 -14.56 -7.32
CA TYR A 87 4.23 -13.13 -7.27
C TYR A 87 4.51 -12.66 -5.83
N SER A 88 5.50 -11.78 -5.69
CA SER A 88 5.72 -11.01 -4.47
C SER A 88 6.00 -9.56 -4.82
N GLY A 89 5.25 -8.65 -4.20
CA GLY A 89 5.35 -7.21 -4.39
C GLY A 89 5.50 -6.51 -3.05
N LEU A 90 6.42 -5.55 -2.98
CA LEU A 90 6.58 -4.65 -1.83
C LEU A 90 6.53 -3.21 -2.30
N ARG A 91 5.59 -2.45 -1.74
CA ARG A 91 5.40 -1.04 -2.05
C ARG A 91 5.66 -0.18 -0.81
N HIS A 92 6.49 0.83 -1.00
CA HIS A 92 6.68 1.93 -0.06
C HIS A 92 6.01 3.16 -0.63
N GLN A 93 5.32 3.92 0.21
CA GLN A 93 4.72 5.20 -0.16
C GLN A 93 4.94 6.18 0.96
N GLY A 94 5.11 7.46 0.64
CA GLY A 94 5.05 8.48 1.65
C GLY A 94 4.62 9.81 1.10
N SER A 95 4.09 10.62 2.00
CA SER A 95 3.69 11.98 1.71
C SER A 95 4.19 12.94 2.78
N ILE A 96 4.49 14.15 2.35
CA ILE A 96 4.74 15.29 3.24
C ILE A 96 3.79 16.38 2.80
N GLU A 97 3.01 16.90 3.73
CA GLU A 97 2.09 18.00 3.50
C GLU A 97 2.41 19.13 4.46
N TRP A 98 2.49 20.35 3.94
CA TRP A 98 2.68 21.54 4.74
C TRP A 98 1.86 22.71 4.22
N THR A 99 1.27 23.47 5.13
CA THR A 99 0.43 24.64 4.87
C THR A 99 0.99 25.84 5.63
N LYS A 100 1.26 26.95 4.93
CA LYS A 100 1.66 28.21 5.57
C LYS A 100 0.42 28.98 6.05
N SER A 101 0.45 29.44 7.30
CA SER A 101 -0.68 30.17 7.90
C SER A 101 -0.84 31.61 7.35
N PHE A 102 0.26 32.26 6.93
CA PHE A 102 0.24 33.66 6.47
C PHE A 102 -0.13 33.82 4.98
N PHE A 103 0.14 32.81 4.15
CA PHE A 103 -0.34 32.69 2.78
C PHE A 103 -0.78 31.23 2.61
N PRO A 104 -2.08 30.93 2.37
CA PRO A 104 -2.62 29.57 2.38
C PRO A 104 -2.17 28.81 1.13
N PHE A 105 -0.89 28.49 1.11
CA PHE A 105 -0.22 27.72 0.10
C PHE A 105 0.05 26.34 0.69
N ARG A 106 -0.45 25.31 0.01
CA ARG A 106 -0.37 23.91 0.42
C ARG A 106 0.55 23.16 -0.53
N GLU A 107 1.61 22.60 0.04
CA GLU A 107 2.57 21.78 -0.70
C GLU A 107 2.42 20.31 -0.33
N ILE A 108 2.47 19.43 -1.33
CA ILE A 108 2.36 17.98 -1.17
C ILE A 108 3.50 17.32 -1.94
N PHE A 109 4.36 16.61 -1.23
CA PHE A 109 5.38 15.75 -1.83
C PHE A 109 4.93 14.31 -1.72
N LEU A 110 4.93 13.58 -2.84
CA LEU A 110 4.59 12.16 -2.88
C LEU A 110 5.78 11.37 -3.40
N PHE A 111 6.10 10.27 -2.74
CA PHE A 111 7.00 9.26 -3.28
C PHE A 111 6.36 7.88 -3.20
N SER A 112 6.66 7.05 -4.19
CA SER A 112 6.21 5.66 -4.22
C SER A 112 7.27 4.81 -4.90
N ASN A 113 7.65 3.69 -4.28
CA ASN A 113 8.54 2.70 -4.85
C ASN A 113 7.88 1.33 -4.77
N LEU A 114 7.81 0.63 -5.91
CA LEU A 114 7.28 -0.71 -6.03
C LEU A 114 8.40 -1.66 -6.49
N LYS A 115 8.67 -2.69 -5.70
CA LYS A 115 9.57 -3.79 -6.06
C LYS A 115 8.74 -5.04 -6.28
N ILE A 116 8.94 -5.70 -7.42
CA ILE A 116 8.23 -6.92 -7.82
C ILE A 116 9.23 -8.04 -8.05
N LYS A 117 8.92 -9.23 -7.54
CA LYS A 117 9.64 -10.48 -7.81
C LYS A 117 8.64 -11.51 -8.34
N CYS A 118 8.92 -12.00 -9.55
CA CYS A 118 8.16 -13.07 -10.21
C CYS A 118 9.13 -14.21 -10.56
N PRO A 119 9.15 -15.33 -9.82
CA PRO A 119 10.14 -16.38 -10.03
C PRO A 119 9.98 -17.14 -11.35
N PHE A 120 8.82 -17.12 -12.01
CA PHE A 120 8.54 -17.90 -13.22
C PHE A 120 8.60 -17.13 -14.55
N ARG A 121 9.04 -15.86 -14.56
CA ARG A 121 9.05 -15.04 -15.79
C ARG A 121 10.10 -15.45 -16.83
N ASN A 122 11.05 -16.32 -16.47
CA ASN A 122 12.17 -16.72 -17.33
C ASN A 122 11.90 -17.94 -18.23
N LEU A 123 10.69 -18.53 -18.22
CA LEU A 123 10.39 -19.76 -18.99
C LEU A 123 9.48 -19.57 -20.21
N LEU A 124 9.13 -18.34 -20.60
CA LEU A 124 8.23 -18.09 -21.75
C LEU A 124 8.88 -17.34 -22.93
N PHE A 125 10.20 -17.15 -22.90
CA PHE A 125 10.96 -16.53 -24.02
C PHE A 125 11.99 -17.48 -24.67
N SER A 126 11.99 -18.77 -24.32
CA SER A 126 12.96 -19.75 -24.83
C SER A 126 12.34 -20.86 -25.70
N ASP A 127 11.17 -20.64 -26.30
CA ASP A 127 10.57 -21.61 -27.26
C ASP A 127 10.01 -20.93 -28.53
N ARG A 128 10.58 -19.78 -28.90
CA ARG A 128 10.39 -19.22 -30.24
C ARG A 128 11.73 -18.74 -30.80
N ILE A 129 12.50 -19.66 -31.35
CA ILE A 129 13.32 -19.58 -32.58
C ILE A 129 13.44 -21.02 -33.10
#